data_AF-A0A4Q3CF89-F1
#
_entry.id   AF-A0A4Q3CF89-F1
#
_cell.length_a   1.000
_cell.length_b   1.000
_cell.length_c   1.000
_cell.angle_alpha   90.00
_cell.angle_beta   90.00
_cell.angle_gamma   90.00
#
_symmetry.space_group_name_H-M   'P 1'
#
loop_
_entity.id
_entity.type
_entity.pdbx_description
1 polymer ?
#
loop_
_entity_poly.entity_id
_entity_poly.type
_entity_poly.pdbx_seq_one_letter_code
_entity_poly.pdbx_strand_id
1 'polypeptide(L)'
;MAEAPNVSGRGEAQTEAFYQAFAGDWRRSDLFSPRERLAAEYAERIALEPVPLPYDDDFWTRLHAQYDDGEIADLTYSITTWIATGRVVHALGLDGACAIQPASEAVAAE
;
A
#
# COMPACT_ATOMS: atom_id res chain seq x y z
N MET A 1 -3.60 -27.60 22.21
CA MET A 1 -3.77 -26.17 22.51
C MET A 1 -4.39 -25.54 21.26
N ALA A 2 -5.63 -25.04 21.34
CA ALA A 2 -6.28 -24.40 20.20
C ALA A 2 -5.61 -23.03 19.98
N GLU A 3 -5.13 -22.78 18.77
CA GLU A 3 -4.58 -21.50 18.35
C GLU A 3 -5.69 -20.45 18.37
N ALA A 4 -5.57 -19.45 19.25
CA ALA A 4 -6.48 -18.31 19.22
C ALA A 4 -6.18 -17.51 17.94
N PRO A 5 -7.18 -17.21 17.09
CA PRO A 5 -6.94 -16.46 15.87
C PRO A 5 -6.46 -15.05 16.25
N ASN A 6 -5.24 -14.72 15.84
CA ASN A 6 -4.55 -13.43 15.98
C ASN A 6 -5.24 -12.25 15.22
N VAL A 7 -6.53 -12.38 14.91
CA VAL A 7 -7.29 -11.53 13.98
C VAL A 7 -8.33 -10.65 14.71
N SER A 8 -8.71 -10.96 15.95
CA SER A 8 -9.88 -10.38 16.66
C SER A 8 -9.79 -8.89 17.04
N GLY A 9 -8.82 -8.12 16.54
CA GLY A 9 -8.67 -6.69 16.81
C GLY A 9 -8.15 -5.83 15.64
N ARG A 10 -8.04 -6.37 14.41
CA ARG A 10 -7.42 -5.67 13.26
C ARG A 10 -8.41 -4.88 12.38
N GLY A 11 -9.65 -4.71 12.83
CA GLY A 11 -10.72 -4.11 12.04
C GLY A 11 -11.33 -5.10 11.03
N GLU A 12 -12.25 -4.62 10.20
CA GLU A 12 -12.85 -5.43 9.13
C GLU A 12 -11.82 -5.74 8.04
N ALA A 13 -11.93 -6.94 7.46
CA ALA A 13 -11.13 -7.30 6.30
C ALA A 13 -11.45 -6.36 5.13
N GLN A 14 -10.42 -5.94 4.40
CA GLN A 14 -10.60 -5.11 3.21
C GLN A 14 -11.35 -5.89 2.14
N THR A 15 -12.24 -5.20 1.43
CA THR A 15 -13.09 -5.79 0.39
C THR A 15 -12.38 -5.85 -0.95
N GLU A 16 -12.88 -6.66 -1.89
CA GLU A 16 -12.37 -6.64 -3.27
C GLU A 16 -12.51 -5.25 -3.91
N ALA A 17 -13.59 -4.53 -3.59
CA ALA A 17 -13.81 -3.16 -4.08
C ALA A 17 -12.71 -2.18 -3.65
N PHE A 18 -12.13 -2.37 -2.46
CA PHE A 18 -10.98 -1.58 -2.00
C PHE A 18 -9.78 -1.78 -2.92
N TYR A 19 -9.42 -3.04 -3.22
CA TYR A 19 -8.28 -3.35 -4.09
C TYR A 19 -8.50 -2.87 -5.52
N GLN A 20 -9.70 -3.06 -6.07
CA GLN A 20 -10.04 -2.57 -7.41
C GLN A 20 -9.99 -1.04 -7.49
N ALA A 21 -10.48 -0.34 -6.46
CA ALA A 21 -10.39 1.11 -6.40
C ALA A 21 -8.93 1.59 -6.28
N PHE A 22 -8.09 0.83 -5.56
CA PHE A 22 -6.67 1.16 -5.46
C PHE A 22 -5.94 0.99 -6.80
N ALA A 23 -6.20 -0.13 -7.49
CA ALA A 23 -5.59 -0.46 -8.78
C ALA A 23 -6.05 0.46 -9.92
N GLY A 24 -7.27 1.00 -9.84
CA GLY A 24 -7.83 1.91 -10.85
C GLY A 24 -7.35 3.35 -10.69
N ASP A 25 -7.94 4.09 -9.75
CA ASP A 25 -7.64 5.51 -9.51
C ASP A 25 -7.86 5.85 -8.03
N TRP A 26 -6.90 5.44 -7.20
CA TRP A 26 -6.95 5.67 -5.76
C TRP A 26 -7.02 7.16 -5.39
N ARG A 27 -6.52 8.06 -6.25
CA ARG A 27 -6.49 9.51 -6.01
C ARG A 27 -7.89 10.09 -6.00
N ARG A 28 -8.75 9.60 -6.88
CA ARG A 28 -10.12 10.08 -7.07
C ARG A 28 -11.18 9.21 -6.43
N SER A 29 -10.81 8.04 -5.90
CA SER A 29 -11.75 7.16 -5.24
C SER A 29 -12.25 7.75 -3.92
N ASP A 30 -13.56 7.70 -3.72
CA ASP A 30 -14.25 8.09 -2.49
C ASP A 30 -14.14 7.00 -1.40
N LEU A 31 -13.59 5.83 -1.70
CA LEU A 31 -13.39 4.75 -0.72
C LEU A 31 -12.22 5.00 0.23
N PHE A 32 -11.33 5.93 -0.10
CA PHE A 32 -10.16 6.25 0.72
C PHE A 32 -10.37 7.57 1.45
N SER A 33 -10.08 7.57 2.74
CA SER A 33 -10.00 8.79 3.54
C SER A 33 -8.91 9.73 3.00
N PRO A 34 -8.98 11.04 3.32
CA PRO A 34 -7.89 11.97 3.01
C PRO A 34 -6.53 11.49 3.51
N ARG A 35 -6.48 10.87 4.70
CA ARG A 35 -5.27 10.32 5.30
C ARG A 35 -4.70 9.15 4.48
N GLU A 36 -5.54 8.18 4.09
CA GLU A 36 -5.11 7.04 3.26
C GLU A 36 -4.64 7.46 1.86
N ARG A 37 -5.32 8.42 1.22
CA ARG A 37 -4.87 8.96 -0.06
C ARG A 37 -3.50 9.64 0.06
N LEU A 38 -3.26 10.33 1.17
CA LEU A 38 -1.98 10.97 1.41
C LEU A 38 -0.84 9.96 1.65
N ALA A 39 -1.11 8.84 2.33
CA ALA A 39 -0.16 7.74 2.43
C ALA A 39 0.14 7.09 1.07
N ALA A 40 -0.87 6.91 0.21
CA ALA A 40 -0.66 6.40 -1.14
C ALA A 40 0.17 7.38 -2.00
N GLU A 41 -0.09 8.70 -1.90
CA GLU A 41 0.72 9.74 -2.53
C GLU A 41 2.17 9.69 -2.05
N TYR A 42 2.39 9.58 -0.73
CA TYR A 42 3.72 9.49 -0.16
C TYR A 42 4.48 8.25 -0.65
N ALA A 43 3.81 7.09 -0.70
CA ALA A 43 4.39 5.85 -1.18
C ALA A 43 4.82 5.95 -2.65
N GLU A 44 3.97 6.53 -3.50
CA GLU A 44 4.29 6.71 -4.92
C GLU A 44 5.47 7.68 -5.10
N ARG A 45 5.49 8.80 -4.36
CA ARG A 45 6.56 9.80 -4.48
C ARG A 45 7.90 9.29 -3.97
N ILE A 46 7.94 8.55 -2.86
CA ILE A 46 9.19 7.88 -2.42
C ILE A 46 9.68 6.88 -3.47
N ALA A 47 8.77 6.14 -4.10
CA ALA A 47 9.15 5.11 -5.06
C ALA A 47 9.65 5.68 -6.40
N LEU A 48 8.99 6.73 -6.92
CA LEU A 48 9.21 7.25 -8.27
C LEU A 48 10.01 8.56 -8.30
N GLU A 49 9.82 9.44 -7.31
CA GLU A 49 10.37 10.80 -7.28
C GLU A 49 11.03 11.16 -5.94
N PRO A 50 11.96 10.33 -5.40
CA PRO A 50 12.53 10.57 -4.07
C PRO A 50 13.46 11.77 -3.99
N VAL A 51 14.03 12.22 -5.12
CA VAL A 51 14.97 13.36 -5.16
C VAL A 51 14.29 14.71 -4.92
N PRO A 52 13.17 15.05 -5.60
CA PRO A 52 12.47 16.31 -5.34
C PRO A 52 11.65 16.32 -4.05
N LEU A 53 11.22 15.15 -3.55
CA LEU A 53 10.30 15.03 -2.41
C LEU A 53 10.71 15.80 -1.13
N PRO A 54 11.99 15.85 -0.70
CA PRO A 54 12.39 16.60 0.48
C PRO A 54 12.21 18.12 0.36
N TYR A 55 11.98 18.64 -0.85
CA TYR A 55 11.87 20.07 -1.14
C TYR A 55 10.42 20.52 -1.43
N ASP A 56 9.44 19.63 -1.26
CA ASP A 56 8.03 19.94 -1.48
C ASP A 56 7.33 20.30 -0.16
N ASP A 57 7.43 21.57 0.22
CA ASP A 57 6.86 22.09 1.48
C ASP A 57 5.33 21.93 1.56
N ASP A 58 4.63 22.04 0.43
CA ASP A 58 3.18 21.90 0.36
C ASP A 58 2.75 20.48 0.70
N PHE A 59 3.46 19.49 0.17
CA PHE A 59 3.25 18.08 0.50
C PHE A 59 3.53 17.80 1.98
N TRP A 60 4.67 18.22 2.51
CA TRP A 60 5.02 17.98 3.92
C TRP A 60 4.03 18.66 4.87
N THR A 61 3.57 19.86 4.54
CA THR A 61 2.51 20.55 5.30
C THR A 61 1.23 19.73 5.36
N ARG A 62 0.79 19.16 4.22
CA ARG A 62 -0.39 18.28 4.18
C ARG A 62 -0.16 17.00 4.98
N LEU A 63 1.05 16.41 4.91
CA LEU A 63 1.40 15.17 5.60
C LEU A 63 1.35 15.35 7.12
N HIS A 64 2.01 16.39 7.64
CA HIS A 64 2.00 16.71 9.07
C HIS A 64 0.63 17.15 9.59
N ALA A 65 -0.27 17.63 8.72
CA ALA A 65 -1.65 17.92 9.10
C ALA A 65 -2.49 16.64 9.34
N GLN A 66 -2.03 15.48 8.86
CA GLN A 66 -2.73 14.21 9.02
C GLN A 66 -1.98 13.24 9.93
N TYR A 67 -0.64 13.29 9.96
CA TYR A 67 0.23 12.35 10.66
C TYR A 67 1.18 13.07 11.62
N ASP A 68 1.43 12.48 12.79
CA ASP A 68 2.54 12.94 13.65
C ASP A 68 3.91 12.40 13.17
N ASP A 69 5.00 12.93 13.73
CA ASP A 69 6.36 12.56 13.33
C ASP A 69 6.66 11.06 13.51
N GLY A 70 6.11 10.44 14.56
CA GLY A 70 6.27 9.02 14.83
C GLY A 70 5.52 8.18 13.80
N GLU A 71 4.28 8.56 13.48
CA GLU A 71 3.49 7.92 12.44
C GLU A 71 4.13 8.08 11.05
N ILE A 72 4.75 9.24 10.75
CA ILE A 72 5.48 9.45 9.50
C ILE A 72 6.70 8.53 9.42
N ALA A 73 7.44 8.36 10.52
CA ALA A 73 8.57 7.44 10.56
C ALA A 73 8.12 5.98 10.32
N ASP A 74 7.06 5.55 11.00
CA ASP A 74 6.49 4.20 10.84
C ASP A 74 5.93 3.97 9.43
N LEU A 75 5.25 4.98 8.87
CA LEU A 75 4.74 4.95 7.50
C LEU A 75 5.89 4.83 6.49
N THR A 76 6.95 5.62 6.67
CA THR A 76 8.15 5.58 5.82
C THR A 76 8.82 4.22 5.88
N TYR A 77 8.98 3.66 7.08
CA TYR A 77 9.54 2.32 7.27
C TYR A 77 8.69 1.25 6.57
N SER A 78 7.37 1.31 6.73
CA SER A 78 6.44 0.37 6.11
C SER A 78 6.53 0.40 4.57
N ILE A 79 6.52 1.60 3.98
CA ILE A 79 6.63 1.81 2.53
C ILE A 79 7.97 1.28 2.02
N THR A 80 9.06 1.72 2.63
CA THR A 80 10.41 1.40 2.14
C THR A 80 10.77 -0.08 2.30
N THR A 81 10.20 -0.76 3.30
CA THR A 81 10.32 -2.22 3.45
C THR A 81 9.79 -2.95 2.22
N TRP A 82 8.59 -2.59 1.73
CA TRP A 82 8.03 -3.21 0.53
C TRP A 82 8.82 -2.89 -0.73
N ILE A 83 9.30 -1.65 -0.87
CA ILE A 83 10.18 -1.26 -1.99
C ILE A 83 11.47 -2.07 -1.98
N ALA A 84 12.12 -2.18 -0.82
CA ALA A 84 13.35 -2.95 -0.66
C ALA A 84 13.14 -4.44 -0.97
N THR A 85 12.05 -5.03 -0.46
CA THR A 85 11.69 -6.42 -0.76
C THR A 85 11.48 -6.64 -2.25
N GLY A 86 10.74 -5.75 -2.94
CA GLY A 86 10.56 -5.85 -4.40
C GLY A 86 11.89 -5.85 -5.16
N ARG A 87 12.84 -4.99 -4.75
CA ARG A 87 14.19 -4.95 -5.34
C ARG A 87 14.99 -6.22 -5.08
N VAL A 88 14.90 -6.79 -3.87
CA VAL A 88 15.56 -8.06 -3.52
C VAL A 88 14.98 -9.21 -4.35
N VAL A 89 13.65 -9.32 -4.43
CA VAL A 89 12.96 -10.35 -5.22
C VAL A 89 13.36 -10.26 -6.69
N HIS A 90 13.37 -9.05 -7.27
CA HIS A 90 13.78 -8.82 -8.64
C HIS A 90 15.27 -9.15 -8.88
N ALA A 91 16.16 -8.67 -8.02
CA ALA A 91 17.60 -8.91 -8.15
C ALA A 91 17.98 -10.40 -8.11
N LEU A 92 17.18 -11.21 -7.41
CA LEU A 92 17.36 -12.67 -7.33
C LEU A 92 16.57 -13.44 -8.41
N GLY A 93 15.80 -12.76 -9.26
CA GLY A 93 14.97 -13.39 -10.30
C GLY A 93 13.80 -14.19 -9.75
N LEU A 94 13.29 -13.85 -8.57
CA LEU A 94 12.20 -14.55 -7.89
C LEU A 94 10.81 -14.01 -8.26
N ASP A 95 10.75 -12.89 -8.95
CA ASP A 95 9.52 -12.22 -9.42
C ASP A 95 8.82 -12.96 -10.58
N GLY A 96 9.49 -13.92 -11.22
CA GLY A 96 8.91 -14.76 -12.28
C GLY A 96 8.33 -16.10 -11.81
N ALA A 97 8.58 -16.50 -10.55
CA ALA A 97 8.31 -17.88 -10.09
C ALA A 97 6.88 -18.12 -9.58
N CYS A 98 6.09 -17.05 -9.40
CA CYS A 98 4.71 -17.15 -8.93
C CYS A 98 3.87 -16.14 -9.68
N ALA A 99 3.28 -16.55 -10.82
CA ALA A 99 2.20 -15.77 -11.38
C ALA A 99 1.06 -15.79 -10.35
N ILE A 100 0.79 -14.65 -9.69
CA ILE A 100 -0.49 -14.43 -9.03
C ILE A 100 -1.50 -14.44 -10.17
N GLN A 101 -2.03 -15.62 -10.47
CA GLN A 101 -3.07 -15.74 -11.47
C GLN A 101 -4.24 -14.90 -10.96
N PRO A 102 -4.87 -14.08 -11.82
CA PRO A 102 -6.15 -13.49 -11.45
C PRO A 102 -7.04 -14.64 -10.99
N ALA A 103 -7.75 -14.46 -9.87
CA ALA A 103 -8.67 -15.47 -9.36
C ALA A 103 -9.53 -15.93 -10.54
N SER A 104 -9.33 -17.17 -11.02
CA SER A 104 -10.10 -17.63 -12.16
C SER A 104 -11.56 -17.57 -11.73
N GLU A 105 -12.40 -16.91 -12.51
CA GLU A 105 -13.83 -17.19 -12.45
C GLU A 105 -13.95 -18.71 -12.53
N ALA A 106 -14.44 -19.31 -11.45
CA ALA A 106 -14.79 -20.72 -11.47
C ALA A 106 -15.63 -20.92 -12.73
N VAL A 107 -15.10 -21.68 -13.69
CA VAL A 107 -15.79 -22.00 -14.92
C VAL A 107 -17.10 -22.67 -14.52
N ALA A 108 -18.17 -21.88 -14.52
CA ALA A 108 -19.53 -22.36 -14.54
C ALA A 108 -19.76 -22.87 -15.96
N ALA A 109 -19.47 -24.15 -16.17
CA ALA A 109 -19.91 -24.95 -17.31
C ALA A 109 -19.98 -26.40 -16.81
N GLU A 110 -21.17 -26.79 -16.35
CA GLU A 110 -22.14 -27.68 -17.04
C GLU A 110 -21.79 -29.17 -16.85
#